data_AF-A0A9W5WV32-F1
#
_entry.id   AF-A0A9W5WV32-F1
#
_cell.length_a   1.000
_cell.length_b   1.000
_cell.length_c   1.000
_cell.angle_alpha   90.00
_cell.angle_beta   90.00
_cell.angle_gamma   90.00
#
_symmetry.space_group_name_H-M   'P 1'
#
loop_
_entity.id
_entity.type
_entity.pdbx_description
1 polymer ?
#
loop_
_entity_poly.entity_id
_entity_poly.type
_entity_poly.pdbx_seq_one_letter_code
_entity_poly.pdbx_strand_id
1 'polypeptide(L)'
;MSFLRLMRLQPYITTVPRRGIDELWKGGYLDPHTPFSEKVRLSRTGLSWPSFLLRRKSFEDLRSLYFACLKEKNLLLGERWAAYQLGTRAPQYGRLKKVRLTMKRILGVITRREIHQQCIQAKSILAAQEEKEKYETRIFQLKEQQKDLQYKIKRMGATDSLAKVGWQNALCDIADELEDLELRLQPLRKGRS
;
A
#
# COMPACT_ATOMS: atom_id res chain seq x y z
N MET A 1 -13.92 28.79 74.74
CA MET A 1 -14.52 27.50 74.34
C MET A 1 -14.36 27.33 72.84
N SER A 2 -13.76 26.22 72.45
CA SER A 2 -13.03 26.00 71.20
C SER A 2 -13.92 25.85 69.96
N PHE A 3 -13.62 26.58 68.89
CA PHE A 3 -14.10 26.30 67.53
C PHE A 3 -13.14 25.30 66.88
N LEU A 4 -13.50 24.02 66.88
CA LEU A 4 -12.76 23.00 66.14
C LEU A 4 -13.07 23.11 64.65
N ARG A 5 -12.16 23.78 63.94
CA ARG A 5 -12.11 23.83 62.48
C ARG A 5 -11.76 22.41 61.98
N LEU A 6 -12.75 21.70 61.43
CA LEU A 6 -12.53 20.46 60.69
C LEU A 6 -11.59 20.75 59.51
N MET A 7 -10.32 20.45 59.68
CA MET A 7 -9.34 20.36 58.61
C MET A 7 -9.78 19.22 57.68
N ARG A 8 -10.42 19.57 56.56
CA ARG A 8 -10.52 18.64 55.43
C ARG A 8 -9.11 18.39 54.92
N LEU A 9 -8.53 17.26 55.30
CA LEU A 9 -7.35 16.72 54.65
C LEU A 9 -7.72 16.48 53.18
N GLN A 10 -7.24 17.36 52.32
CA GLN A 10 -7.37 17.21 50.88
C GLN A 10 -6.50 16.00 50.49
N PRO A 11 -7.05 14.92 49.90
CA PRO A 11 -6.22 13.81 49.50
C PRO A 11 -5.27 14.29 48.40
N TYR A 12 -3.97 14.27 48.69
CA TYR A 12 -2.94 14.43 47.67
C TYR A 12 -3.13 13.29 46.67
N ILE A 13 -3.64 13.58 45.47
CA ILE A 13 -3.70 12.61 44.39
C ILE A 13 -2.26 12.41 43.91
N THR A 14 -1.49 11.57 44.60
CA THR A 14 -0.21 11.06 44.12
C THR A 14 -0.45 9.79 43.34
N THR A 15 -1.11 9.90 42.19
CA THR A 15 -1.11 8.83 41.19
C THR A 15 -0.42 9.37 39.96
N VAL A 16 0.92 9.38 40.00
CA VAL A 16 1.71 9.53 38.76
C VAL A 16 1.30 8.37 37.85
N PRO A 17 0.81 8.62 36.63
CA PRO A 17 0.41 7.54 35.73
C PRO A 17 1.63 6.66 35.44
N ARG A 18 1.60 5.39 35.88
CA ARG A 18 2.74 4.45 35.77
C ARG A 18 3.17 4.13 34.33
N ARG A 19 2.33 4.48 33.34
CA ARG A 19 2.51 4.22 31.91
C ARG A 19 2.21 5.52 31.16
N GLY A 20 3.25 6.22 30.73
CA GLY A 20 3.15 7.57 30.16
C GLY A 20 4.52 8.07 29.71
N ILE A 21 4.82 9.35 29.99
CA ILE A 21 6.07 9.99 29.58
C ILE A 21 7.32 9.31 30.16
N ASP A 22 7.20 8.67 31.31
CA ASP A 22 8.31 7.96 31.97
C ASP A 22 8.78 6.74 31.17
N GLU A 23 7.90 6.13 30.36
CA GLU A 23 8.30 5.02 29.47
C GLU A 23 9.23 5.46 28.34
N LEU A 24 9.25 6.76 28.04
CA LEU A 24 10.09 7.32 26.97
C LEU A 24 11.58 7.18 27.29
N TRP A 25 11.93 7.18 28.58
CA TRP A 25 13.32 7.26 29.03
C TRP A 25 13.80 5.96 29.70
N LYS A 26 12.93 4.98 29.93
CA LYS A 26 13.29 3.71 30.58
C LYS A 26 14.47 3.04 29.87
N GLY A 27 15.52 2.75 30.63
CA GLY A 27 16.75 2.14 30.11
C GLY A 27 17.66 3.08 29.29
N GLY A 28 17.30 4.36 29.17
CA GLY A 28 18.14 5.42 28.60
C GLY A 28 19.06 6.05 29.65
N TYR A 29 19.93 6.96 29.22
CA TYR A 29 20.90 7.64 30.08
C TYR A 29 20.25 8.54 31.14
N LEU A 30 19.06 9.04 30.86
CA LEU A 30 18.31 9.94 31.72
C LEU A 30 17.41 9.24 32.75
N ASP A 31 17.33 7.91 32.69
CA ASP A 31 16.60 7.12 33.69
C ASP A 31 17.35 7.08 35.03
N PRO A 32 16.80 7.60 36.13
CA PRO A 32 17.46 7.56 37.44
C PRO A 32 17.56 6.15 38.03
N HIS A 33 16.65 5.24 37.65
CA HIS A 33 16.53 3.92 38.28
C HIS A 33 17.48 2.89 37.67
N THR A 34 17.89 3.08 36.42
CA THR A 34 18.77 2.14 35.73
C THR A 34 20.25 2.41 36.06
N PRO A 35 21.04 1.41 36.51
CA PRO A 35 22.45 1.61 36.81
C PRO A 35 23.28 1.90 35.54
N PHE A 36 24.40 2.62 35.69
CA PHE A 36 25.22 3.06 34.56
C PHE A 36 25.78 1.90 33.71
N SER A 37 26.20 0.80 34.34
CA SER A 37 26.67 -0.39 33.62
C SER A 37 25.61 -0.95 32.66
N GLU A 38 24.34 -0.94 33.09
CA GLU A 38 23.22 -1.41 32.29
C GLU A 38 22.93 -0.45 31.12
N LYS A 39 22.96 0.86 31.37
CA LYS A 39 22.82 1.90 30.31
C LYS A 39 23.86 1.72 29.22
N VAL A 40 25.13 1.50 29.60
CA VAL A 40 26.23 1.26 28.65
C VAL A 40 25.97 -0.01 27.85
N ARG A 41 25.51 -1.09 28.49
CA ARG A 41 25.14 -2.34 27.79
C ARG A 41 24.02 -2.12 26.77
N LEU A 42 22.93 -1.47 27.16
CA LEU A 42 21.77 -1.18 26.30
C LEU A 42 22.12 -0.21 25.15
N SER A 43 23.09 0.68 25.36
CA SER A 43 23.56 1.61 24.32
C SER A 43 24.28 0.91 23.16
N ARG A 44 24.86 -0.28 23.40
CA ARG A 44 25.60 -1.05 22.39
C ARG A 44 24.62 -1.63 21.38
N THR A 45 24.56 -1.00 20.21
CA THR A 45 23.67 -1.38 19.11
C THR A 45 24.44 -2.01 17.95
N GLY A 46 23.89 -3.09 17.40
CA GLY A 46 24.38 -3.76 16.19
C GLY A 46 24.18 -2.95 14.91
N LEU A 47 24.03 -3.65 13.78
CA LEU A 47 23.80 -3.05 12.47
C LEU A 47 22.35 -2.61 12.28
N SER A 48 22.15 -1.66 11.36
CA SER A 48 20.81 -1.27 10.90
C SER A 48 20.14 -2.40 10.10
N TRP A 49 18.81 -2.47 10.13
CA TRP A 49 18.07 -3.49 9.39
C TRP A 49 18.32 -3.39 7.89
N PRO A 50 18.83 -4.45 7.23
CA PRO A 50 19.07 -4.43 5.79
C PRO A 50 17.76 -4.62 5.02
N SER A 51 17.66 -3.96 3.86
CA SER A 51 16.42 -3.95 3.06
C SER A 51 15.99 -5.35 2.59
N PHE A 52 16.91 -6.28 2.37
CA PHE A 52 16.56 -7.63 1.93
C PHE A 52 15.81 -8.44 3.02
N LEU A 53 16.15 -8.26 4.30
CA LEU A 53 15.42 -8.88 5.41
C LEU A 53 14.04 -8.25 5.56
N LEU A 54 13.95 -6.93 5.45
CA LEU A 54 12.68 -6.20 5.55
C LEU A 54 11.68 -6.61 4.46
N ARG A 55 12.16 -6.94 3.25
CA ARG A 55 11.30 -7.41 2.16
C ARG A 55 10.61 -8.75 2.44
N ARG A 56 11.10 -9.55 3.38
CA ARG A 56 10.50 -10.85 3.74
C ARG A 56 9.48 -10.76 4.88
N LYS A 57 9.28 -9.57 5.46
CA LYS A 57 8.39 -9.36 6.61
C LYS A 57 6.98 -8.96 6.20
N SER A 58 6.00 -9.35 7.03
CA SER A 58 4.60 -8.94 6.86
C SER A 58 4.45 -7.43 7.04
N PHE A 59 3.32 -6.86 6.59
CA PHE A 59 3.04 -5.45 6.83
C PHE A 59 2.92 -5.14 8.33
N GLU A 60 2.29 -6.03 9.09
CA GLU A 60 2.12 -5.87 10.53
C GLU A 60 3.44 -5.88 11.29
N ASP A 61 4.36 -6.78 10.92
CA ASP A 61 5.70 -6.83 11.50
C ASP A 61 6.49 -5.55 11.19
N LEU A 62 6.40 -5.05 9.95
CA LEU A 62 7.05 -3.81 9.55
C LEU A 62 6.49 -2.60 10.30
N ARG A 63 5.17 -2.58 10.53
CA ARG A 63 4.48 -1.54 11.31
C ARG A 63 4.93 -1.57 12.77
N SER A 64 4.91 -2.73 13.40
CA SER A 64 5.40 -2.92 14.78
C SER A 64 6.86 -2.51 14.92
N LEU A 65 7.72 -2.96 13.99
CA LEU A 65 9.14 -2.57 13.95
C LEU A 65 9.33 -1.06 13.77
N TYR A 66 8.51 -0.42 12.93
CA TYR A 66 8.55 1.03 12.73
C TYR A 66 8.21 1.78 14.02
N PHE A 67 7.21 1.33 14.78
CA PHE A 67 6.87 1.92 16.08
C PHE A 67 7.96 1.69 17.14
N ALA A 68 8.58 0.52 17.17
CA ALA A 68 9.77 0.29 18.01
C ALA A 68 10.89 1.28 17.65
N CYS A 69 11.20 1.46 16.35
CA CYS A 69 12.18 2.44 15.88
C CYS A 69 11.77 3.88 16.21
N LEU A 70 10.48 4.20 16.22
CA LEU A 70 9.97 5.52 16.55
C LEU A 70 10.15 5.84 18.03
N LYS A 71 9.81 4.91 18.94
CA LYS A 71 10.04 5.06 20.38
C LYS A 71 11.51 5.28 20.68
N GLU A 72 12.35 4.43 20.10
CA GLU A 72 13.81 4.51 20.16
C GLU A 72 14.34 5.87 19.63
N LYS A 73 13.85 6.34 18.48
CA LYS A 73 14.23 7.65 17.94
C LYS A 73 13.88 8.78 18.90
N ASN A 74 12.72 8.72 19.55
CA ASN A 74 12.28 9.76 20.47
C ASN A 74 13.13 9.77 21.74
N LEU A 75 13.48 8.60 22.30
CA LEU A 75 14.41 8.45 23.42
C LEU A 75 15.76 9.12 23.10
N LEU A 76 16.35 8.79 21.95
CA LEU A 76 17.66 9.33 21.53
C LEU A 76 17.65 10.84 21.30
N LEU A 77 16.53 11.38 20.80
CA LEU A 77 16.38 12.83 20.62
C LEU A 77 16.29 13.54 21.96
N GLY A 78 15.58 12.96 22.93
CA GLY A 78 15.54 13.45 24.30
C GLY A 78 16.94 13.48 24.93
N GLU A 79 17.69 12.38 24.85
CA GLU A 79 19.07 12.30 25.37
C GLU A 79 19.99 13.34 24.72
N ARG A 80 19.87 13.51 23.40
CA ARG A 80 20.64 14.51 22.67
C ARG A 80 20.30 15.93 23.12
N TRP A 81 19.02 16.22 23.36
CA TRP A 81 18.59 17.53 23.81
C TRP A 81 19.05 17.83 25.23
N ALA A 82 18.94 16.87 26.15
CA ALA A 82 19.48 17.00 27.50
C ALA A 82 21.00 17.21 27.50
N ALA A 83 21.74 16.46 26.68
CA ALA A 83 23.18 16.66 26.53
C ALA A 83 23.51 18.07 26.02
N TYR A 84 22.75 18.55 25.03
CA TYR A 84 22.89 19.91 24.49
C TYR A 84 22.65 20.98 25.57
N GLN A 85 21.60 20.85 26.38
CA GLN A 85 21.32 21.78 27.49
C GLN A 85 22.44 21.81 28.53
N LEU A 86 23.02 20.64 28.82
CA LEU A 86 24.15 20.50 29.76
C LEU A 86 25.50 20.91 29.15
N GLY A 87 25.56 21.30 27.87
CA GLY A 87 26.81 21.58 27.17
C GLY A 87 27.72 20.35 27.00
N THR A 88 27.16 19.14 27.13
CA THR A 88 27.89 17.87 27.04
C THR A 88 27.67 17.19 25.68
N ARG A 89 28.57 16.27 25.31
CA ARG A 89 28.42 15.50 24.08
C ARG A 89 27.38 14.40 24.28
N ALA A 90 26.48 14.26 23.29
CA ALA A 90 25.47 13.21 23.31
C ALA A 90 26.12 11.81 23.34
N PRO A 91 25.61 10.89 24.16
CA PRO A 91 26.10 9.51 24.18
C PRO A 91 25.81 8.83 22.83
N GLN A 92 26.81 8.14 22.27
CA GLN A 92 26.69 7.26 21.09
C GLN A 92 25.96 7.84 19.85
N TYR A 93 26.57 8.85 19.21
CA TYR A 93 26.02 9.57 18.04
C TYR A 93 25.57 8.68 16.86
N GLY A 94 26.15 7.49 16.67
CA GLY A 94 25.84 6.61 15.54
C GLY A 94 24.46 5.94 15.61
N ARG A 95 23.88 5.78 16.80
CA ARG A 95 22.64 5.01 17.03
C ARG A 95 21.45 5.65 16.31
N LEU A 96 21.30 6.97 16.41
CA LEU A 96 20.22 7.72 15.75
C LEU A 96 20.27 7.59 14.21
N LYS A 97 21.47 7.56 13.61
CA LYS A 97 21.63 7.36 12.17
C LYS A 97 21.15 5.97 11.73
N LYS A 98 21.47 4.93 12.51
CA LYS A 98 21.05 3.55 12.23
C LYS A 98 19.53 3.38 12.30
N VAL A 99 18.88 4.01 13.28
CA VAL A 99 17.42 4.01 13.44
C VAL A 99 16.74 4.70 12.26
N ARG A 100 17.17 5.93 11.92
CA ARG A 100 16.65 6.66 10.75
C ARG A 100 16.83 5.88 9.45
N LEU A 101 17.98 5.23 9.27
CA LEU A 101 18.25 4.40 8.11
C LEU A 101 17.28 3.21 8.02
N THR A 102 17.03 2.54 9.14
CA THR A 102 16.03 1.45 9.22
C THR A 102 14.64 1.97 8.85
N MET A 103 14.20 3.09 9.43
CA MET A 103 12.89 3.68 9.12
C MET A 103 12.76 4.04 7.62
N LYS A 104 13.78 4.68 7.03
CA LYS A 104 13.82 4.98 5.58
C LYS A 104 13.71 3.72 4.74
N ARG A 105 14.39 2.64 5.13
CA ARG A 105 14.32 1.35 4.42
C ARG A 105 12.96 0.69 4.54
N ILE A 106 12.30 0.75 5.71
CA ILE A 106 10.93 0.24 5.89
C ILE A 106 9.98 0.98 4.94
N LEU A 107 9.98 2.31 4.95
CA LEU A 107 9.17 3.12 4.03
C LEU A 107 9.46 2.77 2.57
N GLY A 108 10.74 2.69 2.19
CA GLY A 108 11.12 2.32 0.84
C GLY A 108 10.70 0.91 0.41
N VAL A 109 10.59 -0.05 1.34
CA VAL A 109 10.05 -1.39 1.05
C VAL A 109 8.55 -1.34 0.83
N ILE A 110 7.81 -0.60 1.68
CA ILE A 110 6.35 -0.45 1.55
C ILE A 110 6.01 0.22 0.22
N THR A 111 6.65 1.36 -0.11
CA THR A 111 6.42 2.07 -1.36
C THR A 111 6.70 1.20 -2.58
N ARG A 112 7.79 0.40 -2.58
CA ARG A 112 8.07 -0.50 -3.70
C ARG A 112 7.04 -1.62 -3.86
N ARG A 113 6.48 -2.13 -2.76
CA ARG A 113 5.43 -3.16 -2.81
C ARG A 113 4.15 -2.60 -3.43
N GLU A 114 3.77 -1.39 -3.02
CA GLU A 114 2.61 -0.69 -3.57
C GLU A 114 2.78 -0.43 -5.07
N ILE A 115 3.92 0.15 -5.47
CA ILE A 115 4.24 0.38 -6.89
C ILE A 115 4.17 -0.94 -7.68
N HIS A 116 4.70 -2.03 -7.13
CA HIS A 116 4.65 -3.33 -7.80
C HIS A 116 3.22 -3.84 -8.00
N GLN A 117 2.36 -3.71 -6.99
CA GLN A 117 0.95 -4.09 -7.09
C GLN A 117 0.21 -3.24 -8.13
N GLN A 118 0.45 -1.93 -8.13
CA GLN A 118 -0.11 -1.01 -9.13
C GLN A 118 0.35 -1.36 -10.55
N CYS A 119 1.64 -1.69 -10.73
CA CYS A 119 2.14 -2.12 -12.03
C CYS A 119 1.49 -3.43 -12.50
N ILE A 120 1.23 -4.39 -11.60
CA ILE A 120 0.53 -5.62 -11.95
C ILE A 120 -0.91 -5.31 -12.40
N GLN A 121 -1.63 -4.49 -11.63
CA GLN A 121 -2.99 -4.08 -11.95
C GLN A 121 -3.07 -3.32 -13.27
N ALA A 122 -2.15 -2.37 -13.49
CA ALA A 122 -2.07 -1.61 -14.73
C ALA A 122 -1.82 -2.53 -15.94
N LYS A 123 -0.96 -3.55 -15.80
CA LYS A 123 -0.73 -4.55 -16.85
C LYS A 123 -1.98 -5.37 -17.15
N SER A 124 -2.73 -5.80 -16.13
CA SER A 124 -3.98 -6.54 -16.37
C SER A 124 -5.05 -5.68 -17.04
N ILE A 125 -5.13 -4.40 -16.68
CA ILE A 125 -6.07 -3.45 -17.30
C ILE A 125 -5.68 -3.22 -18.77
N LEU A 126 -4.40 -3.02 -19.05
CA LEU A 126 -3.90 -2.83 -20.41
C LEU A 126 -4.19 -4.07 -21.28
N ALA A 127 -3.91 -5.27 -20.78
CA ALA A 127 -4.21 -6.50 -21.51
C ALA A 127 -5.71 -6.65 -21.79
N ALA A 128 -6.58 -6.34 -20.82
CA ALA A 128 -8.03 -6.36 -21.03
C ALA A 128 -8.50 -5.33 -22.07
N GLN A 129 -7.84 -4.16 -22.12
CA GLN A 129 -8.12 -3.11 -23.09
C GLN A 129 -7.68 -3.52 -24.51
N GLU A 130 -6.50 -4.14 -24.66
CA GLU A 130 -6.03 -4.67 -25.94
C GLU A 130 -6.98 -5.75 -26.49
N GLU A 131 -7.44 -6.69 -25.64
CA GLU A 131 -8.43 -7.70 -26.04
C GLU A 131 -9.75 -7.07 -26.45
N LYS A 132 -10.21 -6.05 -25.72
CA LYS A 132 -11.42 -5.30 -26.06
C LYS A 132 -11.29 -4.65 -27.44
N GLU A 133 -10.18 -3.98 -27.72
CA GLU A 133 -9.93 -3.31 -29.00
C GLU A 133 -9.88 -4.30 -30.17
N LYS A 134 -9.31 -5.49 -29.97
CA LYS A 134 -9.34 -6.58 -30.96
C LYS A 134 -10.77 -7.02 -31.30
N TYR A 135 -11.62 -7.20 -30.30
CA TYR A 135 -13.01 -7.58 -30.54
C TYR A 135 -13.81 -6.45 -31.19
N GLU A 136 -13.62 -5.19 -30.77
CA GLU A 136 -14.34 -4.04 -31.34
C GLU A 136 -13.96 -3.80 -32.82
N THR A 137 -12.68 -3.95 -33.17
CA THR A 137 -12.23 -3.86 -34.56
C THR A 137 -12.78 -5.00 -35.42
N ARG A 138 -12.80 -6.23 -34.91
CA ARG A 138 -13.41 -7.38 -35.60
C ARG A 138 -14.91 -7.18 -35.83
N ILE A 139 -15.64 -6.72 -34.80
CA ILE A 139 -17.07 -6.40 -34.91
C ILE A 139 -17.30 -5.32 -35.97
N PHE A 140 -16.47 -4.27 -36.01
CA PHE A 140 -16.58 -3.21 -37.00
C PHE A 140 -16.43 -3.74 -38.43
N GLN A 141 -15.40 -4.56 -38.69
CA GLN A 141 -15.17 -5.18 -40.00
C GLN A 141 -16.32 -6.10 -40.42
N LEU A 142 -16.81 -6.95 -39.51
CA LEU A 142 -17.94 -7.85 -39.78
C LEU A 142 -19.22 -7.08 -40.10
N LYS A 143 -19.48 -5.97 -39.39
CA LYS A 143 -20.64 -5.10 -39.68
C LYS A 143 -20.54 -4.43 -41.04
N GLU A 144 -19.35 -4.06 -41.49
CA GLU A 144 -19.13 -3.52 -42.84
C GLU A 144 -19.40 -4.59 -43.90
N GLN A 145 -18.83 -5.79 -43.75
CA GLN A 145 -19.08 -6.93 -44.63
C GLN A 145 -20.56 -7.30 -44.69
N GLN A 146 -21.25 -7.28 -43.54
CA GLN A 146 -22.68 -7.52 -43.44
C GLN A 146 -23.48 -6.53 -44.30
N LYS A 147 -23.18 -5.23 -44.20
CA LYS A 147 -23.85 -4.19 -45.01
C LYS A 147 -23.60 -4.38 -46.50
N ASP A 148 -22.37 -4.73 -46.89
CA ASP A 148 -22.03 -4.98 -48.30
C ASP A 148 -22.79 -6.18 -48.87
N LEU A 149 -22.87 -7.28 -48.13
CA LEU A 149 -23.64 -8.46 -48.52
C LEU A 149 -25.13 -8.14 -48.60
N GLN A 150 -25.68 -7.41 -47.63
CA GLN A 150 -27.07 -6.94 -47.67
C GLN A 150 -27.34 -6.07 -48.90
N TYR A 151 -26.43 -5.16 -49.24
CA TYR A 151 -26.56 -4.34 -50.45
C TYR A 151 -26.55 -5.19 -51.73
N LYS A 152 -25.65 -6.17 -51.83
CA LYS A 152 -25.59 -7.12 -52.97
C LYS A 152 -26.88 -7.93 -53.11
N ILE A 153 -27.40 -8.45 -52.00
CA ILE A 153 -28.67 -9.20 -51.98
C ILE A 153 -29.82 -8.29 -52.42
N LYS A 154 -29.90 -7.06 -51.89
CA LYS A 154 -30.95 -6.09 -52.25
C LYS A 154 -30.92 -5.76 -53.75
N ARG A 155 -29.73 -5.66 -54.35
CA ARG A 155 -29.55 -5.39 -55.79
C ARG A 155 -29.99 -6.54 -56.70
N MET A 156 -29.88 -7.80 -56.27
CA MET A 156 -30.27 -8.98 -57.07
C MET A 156 -31.79 -9.19 -57.17
N GLY A 157 -32.59 -8.54 -56.33
CA GLY A 157 -34.05 -8.61 -56.37
C GLY A 157 -34.63 -10.01 -56.09
N ALA A 158 -35.77 -10.33 -56.69
CA ALA A 158 -36.50 -11.59 -56.47
C ALA A 158 -35.89 -12.82 -57.19
N THR A 159 -34.77 -12.67 -57.89
CA THR A 159 -34.12 -13.78 -58.59
C THR A 159 -33.43 -14.71 -57.57
N ASP A 160 -33.80 -15.99 -57.57
CA ASP A 160 -33.17 -16.99 -56.71
C ASP A 160 -32.02 -17.63 -57.47
N SER A 161 -30.81 -17.23 -57.10
CA SER A 161 -29.55 -17.75 -57.65
C SER A 161 -28.76 -18.44 -56.56
N LEU A 162 -27.94 -19.43 -56.94
CA LEU A 162 -27.02 -20.10 -56.02
C LEU A 162 -26.11 -19.10 -55.28
N ALA A 163 -25.71 -18.02 -55.96
CA ALA A 163 -24.92 -16.94 -55.37
C ALA A 163 -25.66 -16.20 -54.24
N LYS A 164 -26.96 -15.94 -54.39
CA LYS A 164 -27.80 -15.31 -53.36
C LYS A 164 -27.91 -16.18 -52.12
N VAL A 165 -28.11 -17.49 -52.29
CA VAL A 165 -28.13 -18.47 -51.18
C VAL A 165 -26.77 -18.51 -50.47
N GLY A 166 -25.67 -18.50 -51.24
CA GLY A 166 -24.32 -18.42 -50.67
C GLY A 166 -24.09 -17.15 -49.84
N TRP A 167 -24.57 -15.99 -50.30
CA TRP A 167 -24.48 -14.74 -49.52
C TRP A 167 -25.39 -14.72 -48.30
N GLN A 168 -26.55 -15.38 -48.35
CA GLN A 168 -27.44 -15.53 -47.20
C GLN A 168 -26.80 -16.40 -46.10
N ASN A 169 -26.19 -17.52 -46.49
CA ASN A 169 -25.45 -18.37 -45.55
C ASN A 169 -24.28 -17.62 -44.91
N ALA A 170 -23.49 -16.90 -45.71
CA ALA A 170 -22.42 -16.05 -45.19
C ALA A 170 -22.93 -14.95 -44.24
N LEU A 171 -24.15 -14.45 -44.45
CA LEU A 171 -24.79 -13.50 -43.55
C LEU A 171 -25.19 -14.12 -42.21
N CYS A 172 -25.64 -15.38 -42.20
CA CYS A 172 -25.87 -16.15 -40.99
C CYS A 172 -24.56 -16.39 -40.23
N ASP A 173 -23.50 -16.83 -40.92
CA ASP A 173 -22.18 -17.07 -40.31
C ASP A 173 -21.62 -15.78 -39.65
N ILE A 174 -21.75 -14.63 -40.33
CA ILE A 174 -21.34 -13.32 -39.79
C ILE A 174 -22.20 -12.92 -38.58
N ALA A 175 -23.49 -13.25 -38.58
CA ALA A 175 -24.39 -12.94 -37.47
C ALA A 175 -24.03 -13.75 -36.22
N ASP A 176 -23.74 -15.05 -36.39
CA ASP A 176 -23.30 -15.93 -35.31
C ASP A 176 -21.95 -15.46 -34.72
N GLU A 177 -20.98 -15.09 -35.58
CA GLU A 177 -19.69 -14.56 -35.12
C GLU A 177 -19.85 -13.22 -34.37
N LEU A 178 -20.77 -12.35 -34.82
CA LEU A 178 -21.08 -11.10 -34.13
C LEU A 178 -21.66 -11.35 -32.72
N GLU A 179 -22.58 -12.32 -32.58
CA GLU A 179 -23.17 -12.68 -31.28
C GLU A 179 -22.10 -13.21 -30.32
N ASP A 180 -21.22 -14.12 -30.79
CA ASP A 180 -20.11 -14.66 -30.02
C ASP A 180 -19.14 -13.56 -29.54
N LEU A 181 -18.81 -12.61 -30.41
CA LEU A 181 -17.93 -11.48 -30.08
C LEU A 181 -18.59 -10.52 -29.09
N GLU A 182 -19.89 -10.27 -29.23
CA GLU A 182 -20.67 -9.46 -28.28
C GLU A 182 -20.67 -10.10 -26.88
N LEU A 183 -20.88 -11.41 -26.78
CA LEU A 183 -20.82 -12.16 -25.52
C LEU A 183 -19.44 -12.06 -24.85
N ARG A 184 -18.35 -12.18 -25.62
CA ARG A 184 -16.98 -12.01 -25.12
C ARG A 184 -16.67 -10.58 -24.68
N LEU A 185 -17.30 -9.58 -25.31
CA LEU A 185 -17.10 -8.16 -25.03
C LEU A 185 -17.87 -7.66 -23.79
N GLN A 186 -19.04 -8.25 -23.49
CA GLN A 186 -19.88 -7.87 -22.34
C GLN A 186 -19.13 -7.82 -20.98
N PRO A 187 -18.34 -8.82 -20.56
CA PRO A 187 -17.60 -8.75 -19.30
C PRO A 187 -16.52 -7.67 -19.33
N LEU A 188 -15.86 -7.44 -20.47
CA LEU A 188 -14.83 -6.41 -20.64
C LEU A 188 -15.40 -4.98 -20.58
N ARG A 189 -16.68 -4.79 -20.94
CA ARG A 189 -17.39 -3.50 -20.78
C ARG A 189 -17.91 -3.26 -19.36
N LYS A 190 -18.36 -4.30 -18.66
CA LYS A 190 -18.95 -4.19 -17.31
C LYS A 190 -17.93 -3.98 -16.19
N GLY A 191 -16.65 -4.33 -16.37
CA GLY A 191 -15.60 -4.21 -15.35
C GLY A 191 -15.23 -2.79 -14.87
N ARG A 192 -16.10 -1.79 -15.06
CA ARG A 192 -15.90 -0.39 -14.67
C ARG A 192 -16.96 0.18 -13.71
N SER A 193 -17.95 -0.62 -13.27
CA SER A 193 -18.95 -0.20 -12.27
C SER A 193 -18.57 -0.57 -10.85
#